data_AF-A0A1W1BN93-F1
#
_entry.id   AF-A0A1W1BN93-F1
#
_cell.length_a   1.000
_cell.length_b   1.000
_cell.length_c   1.000
_cell.angle_alpha   90.00
_cell.angle_beta   90.00
_cell.angle_gamma   90.00
#
_symmetry.space_group_name_H-M   'P 1'
#
loop_
_entity.id
_entity.type
_entity.pdbx_description
1 polymer ?
#
loop_
_entity_poly.entity_id
_entity_poly.type
_entity_poly.pdbx_seq_one_letter_code
_entity_poly.pdbx_strand_id
1 'polypeptide(L)'
;MLEGFIVRIFDEELRQKAIDGLYEPEHTRWIKFYKGKFSIKWKRYAEDFYAEARKIPTSKWDNPTVDVRAEQFEAVLDFANEYDFRFTPKAQKLLEEKKGKESTKVSVTEKDFTPSEASIDVSLID
;
A
#
# COMPACT_ATOMS: atom_id res chain seq x y z
N MET A 1 12.92 -28.49 23.19
CA MET A 1 11.48 -28.43 23.51
C MET A 1 10.87 -27.44 22.54
N LEU A 2 10.05 -27.90 21.60
CA LEU A 2 9.28 -27.02 20.73
C LEU A 2 7.83 -27.18 21.15
N GLU A 3 7.38 -26.32 22.05
CA GLU A 3 5.97 -26.18 22.36
C GLU A 3 5.36 -25.32 21.24
N GLY A 4 4.52 -25.94 20.41
CA GLY A 4 3.73 -25.23 19.41
C GLY A 4 2.66 -24.38 20.09
N PHE A 5 2.33 -23.24 19.50
CA PHE A 5 1.21 -22.42 19.96
C PHE A 5 -0.10 -22.95 19.37
N ILE A 6 -1.13 -23.11 20.19
CA ILE A 6 -2.49 -23.42 19.72
C ILE A 6 -3.14 -22.12 19.25
N VAL A 7 -3.44 -22.04 17.96
CA VAL A 7 -4.11 -20.89 17.32
C VAL A 7 -5.50 -21.32 16.87
N ARG A 8 -6.53 -20.54 17.20
CA ARG A 8 -7.91 -20.75 16.75
C ARG A 8 -8.33 -19.65 15.79
N ILE A 9 -8.68 -20.02 14.57
CA ILE A 9 -9.24 -19.13 13.54
C ILE A 9 -10.72 -19.47 13.40
N PHE A 10 -11.60 -18.52 13.71
CA PHE A 10 -13.07 -18.72 13.67
C PHE A 10 -13.62 -18.75 12.24
N ASP A 11 -12.98 -18.00 11.34
CA ASP A 11 -13.33 -17.95 9.93
C ASP A 11 -12.87 -19.25 9.25
N GLU A 12 -13.83 -19.99 8.67
CA GLU A 12 -13.58 -21.28 8.02
C GLU A 12 -12.66 -21.16 6.82
N GLU A 13 -12.88 -20.13 5.99
CA GLU A 13 -12.15 -19.93 4.75
C GLU A 13 -10.72 -19.51 5.05
N LEU A 14 -10.52 -18.58 5.98
CA LEU A 14 -9.20 -18.15 6.42
C LEU A 14 -8.44 -19.30 7.10
N ARG A 15 -9.15 -20.15 7.86
CA ARG A 15 -8.54 -21.34 8.47
C ARG A 15 -8.07 -22.33 7.41
N GLN A 16 -8.89 -22.58 6.39
CA GLN A 16 -8.51 -23.47 5.30
C GLN A 16 -7.31 -22.92 4.53
N LYS A 17 -7.29 -21.63 4.20
CA LYS A 17 -6.12 -20.95 3.60
C LYS A 17 -4.85 -21.09 4.45
N ALA A 18 -4.97 -20.97 5.77
CA ALA A 18 -3.85 -21.14 6.69
C ALA A 18 -3.34 -22.60 6.74
N ILE A 19 -4.25 -23.59 6.72
CA ILE A 19 -3.90 -25.03 6.67
C ILE A 19 -3.21 -25.38 5.34
N ASP A 20 -3.76 -24.88 4.23
CA ASP A 20 -3.25 -25.18 2.89
C ASP A 20 -1.95 -24.41 2.56
N GLY A 21 -1.52 -23.51 3.45
CA GLY A 21 -0.37 -22.64 3.21
C GLY A 21 -0.60 -21.63 2.08
N LEU A 22 -1.87 -21.37 1.75
CA LEU A 22 -2.29 -20.43 0.71
C LEU A 22 -2.40 -19.03 1.31
N TYR A 23 -1.24 -18.42 1.55
CA TYR A 23 -1.17 -17.02 1.99
C TYR A 23 -0.18 -16.24 1.12
N GLU A 24 -0.51 -14.97 0.90
CA GLU A 24 0.43 -14.03 0.29
C GLU A 24 1.47 -13.61 1.32
N PRO A 25 2.78 -13.62 0.99
CA PRO A 25 3.80 -13.04 1.84
C PRO A 25 3.48 -11.58 2.19
N GLU A 26 3.80 -11.18 3.42
CA GLU A 26 3.61 -9.80 3.88
C GLU A 26 4.33 -8.84 2.92
N HIS A 27 3.59 -7.91 2.33
CA HIS A 27 4.19 -6.81 1.58
C HIS A 27 4.81 -5.81 2.55
N THR A 28 6.07 -5.43 2.33
CA THR A 28 6.83 -4.62 3.31
C THR A 28 7.11 -3.19 2.87
N ARG A 29 6.86 -2.86 1.60
CA ARG A 29 7.13 -1.56 0.97
C ARG A 29 5.86 -0.72 0.91
N TRP A 30 5.76 0.27 1.78
CA TRP A 30 4.52 1.05 1.95
C TRP A 30 4.76 2.54 1.86
N ILE A 31 3.82 3.23 1.21
CA ILE A 31 3.72 4.68 1.21
C ILE A 31 2.44 5.09 1.96
N LYS A 32 2.63 5.89 3.01
CA LYS A 32 1.57 6.37 3.90
C LYS A 32 1.40 7.86 3.73
N PHE A 33 0.19 8.37 3.95
CA PHE A 33 -0.04 9.80 4.00
C PHE A 33 -0.30 10.26 5.44
N TYR A 34 0.60 11.09 5.95
CA TYR A 34 0.56 11.58 7.32
C TYR A 34 1.04 13.03 7.40
N LYS A 35 0.33 13.87 8.16
CA LYS A 35 0.66 15.30 8.38
C LYS A 35 1.00 16.08 7.09
N GLY A 36 0.27 15.82 6.00
CA GLY A 36 0.46 16.53 4.73
C GLY A 36 1.64 16.02 3.88
N LYS A 37 2.18 14.84 4.18
CA LYS A 37 3.35 14.25 3.52
C LYS A 37 3.13 12.79 3.18
N PHE A 38 3.83 12.32 2.16
CA PHE A 38 4.01 10.91 1.85
C PHE A 38 5.21 10.37 2.62
N SER A 39 4.98 9.42 3.51
CA SER A 39 6.02 8.71 4.28
C SER A 39 6.29 7.36 3.63
N ILE A 40 7.46 7.22 3.03
CA ILE A 40 7.96 6.02 2.36
C ILE A 40 8.64 5.14 3.42
N LYS A 41 8.18 3.90 3.55
CA LYS A 41 8.65 2.92 4.55
C LYS A 41 8.92 1.58 3.89
N TRP A 42 10.05 0.97 4.22
CA TRP A 42 10.40 -0.39 3.83
C TRP A 42 11.10 -1.12 4.98
N LYS A 43 11.31 -2.43 4.83
CA LYS A 43 12.05 -3.25 5.79
C LYS A 43 13.55 -3.12 5.54
N ARG A 44 14.20 -2.28 6.36
CA ARG A 44 15.63 -1.88 6.22
C ARG A 44 16.65 -3.03 6.15
N TYR A 45 16.33 -4.21 6.68
CA TYR A 45 17.24 -5.36 6.70
C TYR A 45 17.19 -6.23 5.45
N ALA A 46 16.19 -6.03 4.58
CA ALA A 46 16.06 -6.79 3.34
C ALA A 46 16.67 -6.02 2.15
N GLU A 47 16.43 -4.71 2.09
CA GLU A 47 16.69 -3.87 0.91
C GLU A 47 17.06 -2.45 1.33
N ASP A 48 17.84 -1.76 0.48
CA ASP A 48 18.21 -0.36 0.67
C ASP A 48 17.67 0.54 -0.46
N PHE A 49 16.51 1.15 -0.21
CA PHE A 49 15.94 2.20 -1.07
C PHE A 49 16.27 3.60 -0.57
N TYR A 50 17.14 3.75 0.43
CA TYR A 50 17.40 5.05 1.04
C TYR A 50 17.96 6.03 0.03
N ALA A 51 19.00 5.63 -0.71
CA ALA A 51 19.63 6.49 -1.70
C ALA A 51 18.63 6.97 -2.76
N GLU A 52 17.79 6.06 -3.28
CA GLU A 52 16.79 6.36 -4.31
C GLU A 52 15.65 7.24 -3.77
N ALA A 53 15.09 6.90 -2.61
CA ALA A 53 14.04 7.70 -1.97
C ALA A 53 14.53 9.12 -1.63
N ARG A 54 15.84 9.29 -1.37
CA ARG A 54 16.46 10.60 -1.12
C ARG A 54 16.67 11.44 -2.39
N LYS A 55 16.61 10.85 -3.59
CA LYS A 55 16.66 11.61 -4.86
C LYS A 55 15.34 12.35 -5.13
N ILE A 56 14.23 11.92 -4.53
CA ILE A 56 12.94 12.59 -4.69
C ILE A 56 13.04 14.03 -4.16
N PRO A 57 12.60 15.05 -4.93
CA PRO A 57 12.61 16.43 -4.47
C PRO A 57 11.82 16.59 -3.18
N THR A 58 12.26 17.50 -2.30
CA THR A 58 11.66 17.76 -0.99
C THR A 58 11.68 16.57 0.00
N SER A 59 12.35 15.47 -0.34
CA SER A 59 12.50 14.35 0.58
C SER A 59 13.22 14.80 1.85
N LYS A 60 12.81 14.23 2.99
CA LYS A 60 13.44 14.43 4.30
C LYS A 60 13.45 13.10 5.04
N TRP A 61 14.58 12.77 5.67
CA TRP A 61 14.62 11.65 6.60
C TRP A 61 13.87 12.01 7.89
N ASP A 62 12.89 11.18 8.27
CA ASP A 62 12.17 11.25 9.54
C ASP A 62 12.04 9.82 10.10
N ASN A 63 12.96 9.44 11.00
CA ASN A 63 13.16 8.05 11.41
C ASN A 63 11.84 7.35 11.83
N PRO A 64 11.46 6.19 11.25
CA PRO A 64 12.22 5.33 10.33
C PRO A 64 11.81 5.47 8.84
N THR A 65 11.26 6.60 8.41
CA THR A 65 10.70 6.82 7.07
C THR A 65 11.39 7.94 6.29
N VAL A 66 11.25 7.92 4.97
CA VAL A 66 11.56 9.08 4.12
C VAL A 66 10.25 9.81 3.82
N ASP A 67 10.15 11.04 4.30
CA ASP A 67 9.01 11.92 4.12
C ASP A 67 9.18 12.79 2.88
N VAL A 68 8.18 12.83 2.02
CA VAL A 68 8.12 13.66 0.82
C VAL A 68 6.87 14.53 0.90
N ARG A 69 6.96 15.81 0.48
CA ARG A 69 5.80 16.69 0.53
C ARG A 69 4.74 16.27 -0.50
N ALA A 70 3.48 16.56 -0.21
CA ALA A 70 2.34 16.17 -1.06
C ALA A 70 2.36 16.80 -2.46
N GLU A 71 3.13 17.87 -2.68
CA GLU A 71 3.28 18.50 -4.00
C GLU A 71 4.09 17.64 -4.98
N GLN A 72 4.93 16.73 -4.48
CA GLN A 72 5.78 15.85 -5.30
C GLN A 72 5.12 14.49 -5.56
N PHE A 73 3.79 14.48 -5.71
CA PHE A 73 3.03 13.23 -5.79
C PHE A 73 3.36 12.41 -7.04
N GLU A 74 3.70 13.04 -8.17
CA GLU A 74 4.14 12.36 -9.39
C GLU A 74 5.44 11.57 -9.15
N ALA A 75 6.46 12.21 -8.58
CA ALA A 75 7.73 11.55 -8.28
C ALA A 75 7.57 10.42 -7.26
N VAL A 76 6.62 10.56 -6.31
CA VAL A 76 6.29 9.49 -5.36
C VAL A 76 5.56 8.33 -6.06
N LEU A 77 4.71 8.61 -7.05
CA LEU A 77 4.04 7.60 -7.87
C LEU A 77 5.03 6.84 -8.76
N ASP A 78 5.95 7.55 -9.42
CA ASP A 78 7.00 6.96 -10.24
C ASP A 78 7.90 6.05 -9.41
N PHE A 79 8.34 6.53 -8.24
CA PHE A 79 9.08 5.74 -7.28
C PHE A 79 8.30 4.49 -6.85
N ALA A 80 6.99 4.61 -6.64
CA ALA A 80 6.17 3.49 -6.25
C ALA A 80 6.08 2.41 -7.34
N ASN A 81 5.92 2.84 -8.59
CA ASN A 81 5.85 1.94 -9.75
C ASN A 81 7.20 1.27 -10.03
N GLU A 82 8.31 2.01 -9.91
CA GLU A 82 9.65 1.51 -10.19
C GLU A 82 10.12 0.48 -9.15
N TYR A 83 9.82 0.73 -7.87
CA TYR A 83 10.31 -0.09 -6.77
C TYR A 83 9.24 -0.97 -6.11
N ASP A 84 8.07 -1.13 -6.75
CA ASP A 84 6.93 -1.91 -6.26
C ASP A 84 6.54 -1.54 -4.81
N PHE A 85 6.35 -0.24 -4.55
CA PHE A 85 5.77 0.22 -3.29
C PHE A 85 4.26 0.34 -3.43
N ARG A 86 3.54 -0.07 -2.37
CA ARG A 86 2.08 0.08 -2.31
C ARG A 86 1.68 1.30 -1.52
N PHE A 87 0.63 1.98 -1.98
CA PHE A 87 -0.02 3.04 -1.21
C PHE A 87 -1.00 2.44 -0.22
N THR A 88 -1.08 3.04 0.97
CA THR A 88 -2.22 2.78 1.85
C THR A 88 -3.50 3.43 1.30
N PRO A 89 -4.71 2.96 1.64
CA PRO A 89 -5.95 3.52 1.09
C PRO A 89 -6.08 5.04 1.27
N LYS A 90 -5.62 5.56 2.42
CA LYS A 90 -5.57 7.00 2.67
C LYS A 90 -4.60 7.72 1.72
N ALA A 91 -3.42 7.15 1.49
CA ALA A 91 -2.43 7.75 0.59
C ALA A 91 -2.90 7.71 -0.87
N GLN A 92 -3.54 6.62 -1.29
CA GLN A 92 -4.11 6.47 -2.62
C GLN A 92 -5.22 7.49 -2.88
N LYS A 93 -6.16 7.67 -1.95
CA LYS A 93 -7.19 8.71 -2.06
C LYS A 93 -6.58 10.11 -2.26
N LEU A 94 -5.54 10.43 -1.50
CA LEU A 94 -4.86 11.74 -1.65
C LEU A 94 -4.11 11.85 -2.98
N LEU A 95 -3.52 10.76 -3.46
CA LEU A 95 -2.90 10.69 -4.77
C LEU A 95 -3.92 10.97 -5.88
N GLU A 96 -5.08 10.33 -5.81
CA GLU A 96 -6.19 10.54 -6.75
C GLU A 96 -6.76 11.96 -6.68
N GLU A 97 -6.93 12.53 -5.48
CA GLU A 97 -7.35 13.92 -5.30
C GLU A 97 -6.36 14.93 -5.91
N LYS A 98 -5.06 14.65 -5.79
CA LYS A 98 -4.00 15.48 -6.38
C LYS A 98 -3.94 15.32 -7.89
N LYS A 99 -4.00 14.08 -8.38
CA LYS A 99 -4.08 13.74 -9.80
C LYS A 99 -5.31 14.38 -10.44
N GLY A 100 -6.50 14.23 -9.86
CA GLY A 100 -7.76 14.81 -10.37
C GLY A 100 -7.79 16.34 -10.44
N LYS A 101 -7.13 17.01 -9.48
CA LYS A 101 -6.94 18.48 -9.54
C LYS A 101 -6.06 18.91 -10.71
N GLU A 102 -5.13 18.06 -11.13
CA GLU A 102 -4.33 18.28 -12.34
C GLU A 102 -5.01 17.74 -13.62
N SER A 103 -5.81 16.67 -13.52
CA SER A 103 -6.58 16.07 -14.61
C SER A 103 -7.78 16.89 -15.05
N THR A 104 -8.11 17.99 -14.35
CA THR A 104 -8.93 19.07 -14.93
C THR A 104 -8.19 19.75 -16.11
N LYS A 105 -6.95 19.34 -16.41
CA LYS A 105 -6.19 19.68 -17.60
C LYS A 105 -5.83 18.50 -18.52
N VAL A 106 -5.99 17.22 -18.14
CA VAL A 106 -5.74 16.08 -19.05
C VAL A 106 -6.34 14.76 -18.54
N SER A 107 -7.01 14.08 -19.47
CA SER A 107 -7.87 12.90 -19.35
C SER A 107 -7.17 11.54 -19.21
N VAL A 108 -7.68 10.70 -18.28
CA VAL A 108 -7.75 9.20 -18.28
C VAL A 108 -6.37 8.49 -18.12
N THR A 109 -6.16 7.43 -17.33
CA THR A 109 -6.82 6.11 -17.31
C THR A 109 -6.67 5.41 -15.96
N GLU A 110 -7.73 4.69 -15.58
CA GLU A 110 -7.83 3.76 -14.46
C GLU A 110 -7.04 2.47 -14.76
N LYS A 111 -6.35 1.94 -13.75
CA LYS A 111 -5.84 0.57 -13.73
C LYS A 111 -6.01 -0.01 -12.33
N ASP A 112 -7.11 -0.73 -12.19
CA ASP A 112 -7.33 -1.92 -11.36
C ASP A 112 -6.71 -1.89 -9.95
N PHE A 113 -7.37 -1.13 -9.06
CA PHE A 113 -7.43 -1.45 -7.65
C PHE A 113 -8.67 -2.32 -7.45
N THR A 114 -8.53 -3.61 -7.20
CA THR A 114 -9.64 -4.42 -6.70
C THR A 114 -9.83 -4.11 -5.22
N PRO A 115 -10.89 -3.38 -4.79
CA PRO A 115 -11.39 -3.60 -3.45
C PRO A 115 -11.88 -5.05 -3.45
N SER A 116 -11.36 -5.88 -2.55
CA SER A 116 -11.94 -7.20 -2.28
C SER A 116 -13.40 -6.97 -1.84
N GLU A 117 -14.32 -7.01 -2.79
CA GLU A 117 -15.75 -6.96 -2.55
C GLU A 117 -16.14 -8.23 -1.79
N ALA A 118 -16.55 -8.03 -0.55
CA ALA A 118 -17.57 -8.87 0.05
C ALA A 118 -18.87 -8.62 -0.72
N SER A 119 -19.11 -9.40 -1.78
CA SER A 119 -20.41 -9.51 -2.42
C SER A 119 -21.22 -10.55 -1.65
N ILE A 120 -22.03 -10.10 -0.69
CA ILE A 120 -23.20 -10.86 -0.26
C ILE A 120 -24.32 -10.45 -1.20
N ASP A 121 -24.56 -11.26 -2.24
CA ASP A 121 -25.82 -11.26 -2.96
C ASP A 121 -26.75 -12.23 -2.23
N VAL A 122 -27.66 -11.68 -1.42
CA VAL A 122 -28.85 -12.42 -0.99
C VAL A 122 -29.98 -11.90 -1.85
N SER A 123 -30.29 -12.63 -2.91
CA SER A 123 -31.58 -12.56 -3.57
C SER A 123 -32.02 -13.92 -4.09
N LEU A 124 -33.23 -14.29 -3.65
CA LEU A 124 -34.08 -15.44 -4.02
C LEU A 124 -33.72 -16.82 -3.47
N ILE A 125 -34.47 -17.25 -2.45
CA ILE A 125 -35.46 -18.33 -2.64
C ILE A 125 -36.73 -17.94 -1.87
N ASP A 126 -37.88 -18.13 -2.53
CA ASP A 126 -39.27 -17.96 -2.10
C ASP A 126 -39.64 -18.55 -0.72
#